data_AF-A0A503VZI9-F1
#
_entry.id   AF-A0A503VZI9-F1
#
_cell.length_a   1.000
_cell.length_b   1.000
_cell.length_c   1.000
_cell.angle_alpha   90.00
_cell.angle_beta   90.00
_cell.angle_gamma   90.00
#
_symmetry.space_group_name_H-M   'P 1'
#
loop_
_entity.id
_entity.type
_entity.pdbx_description
1 polymer ?
#
loop_
_entity_poly.entity_id
_entity_poly.type
_entity_poly.pdbx_seq_one_letter_code
_entity_poly.pdbx_strand_id
1 'polypeptide(L)' 'MAFTVIWYGRKGIIDKVIFDTEKVAKDHAIAMFQTRRGDDGVICVEVRKDNGTVVFSHAEN' A
#
# COMPACT_ATOMS: atom_id res chain seq x y z
N MET A 1 -7.41 15.05 -4.63
CA MET A 1 -7.55 13.67 -5.16
C MET A 1 -7.03 12.74 -4.08
N ALA A 2 -7.82 11.78 -3.64
CA ALA A 2 -7.42 10.86 -2.59
C ALA A 2 -6.64 9.67 -3.18
N PHE A 3 -5.59 9.24 -2.48
CA PHE A 3 -4.78 8.08 -2.81
C PHE A 3 -4.93 7.06 -1.70
N THR A 4 -5.34 5.84 -2.04
CA THR A 4 -5.52 4.76 -1.09
C THR A 4 -4.35 3.80 -1.20
N VAL A 5 -3.57 3.68 -0.14
CA VAL A 5 -2.58 2.61 0.04
C VAL A 5 -3.33 1.39 0.54
N ILE A 6 -3.22 0.27 -0.18
CA ILE A 6 -3.84 -1.00 0.16
C ILE A 6 -2.73 -2.01 0.44
N TRP A 7 -2.76 -2.59 1.63
CA TRP A 7 -1.83 -3.60 2.08
C TRP A 7 -2.45 -4.98 1.87
N TYR A 8 -1.69 -5.88 1.27
CA TYR A 8 -2.10 -7.26 0.99
C TYR A 8 -1.16 -8.22 1.72
N GLY A 9 -1.77 -9.11 2.48
CA GLY A 9 -1.13 -10.27 3.05
C GLY A 9 -1.48 -11.53 2.28
N ARG A 10 -1.00 -12.66 2.79
CA ARG A 10 -1.22 -13.98 2.18
C ARG A 10 -2.70 -14.40 2.10
N LYS A 11 -3.56 -13.80 2.93
CA LYS A 11 -5.00 -14.10 3.00
C LYS A 11 -5.90 -13.05 2.33
N GLY A 12 -5.32 -12.00 1.74
CA GLY A 12 -6.07 -10.90 1.12
C GLY A 12 -5.66 -9.53 1.67
N ILE A 13 -6.58 -8.56 1.63
CA ILE A 13 -6.32 -7.19 2.08
C ILE A 13 -6.19 -7.18 3.60
N ILE A 14 -5.05 -6.68 4.10
CA ILE A 14 -4.80 -6.46 5.54
C ILE A 14 -5.36 -5.11 5.97
N ASP A 15 -5.02 -4.05 5.24
CA ASP A 15 -5.32 -2.68 5.67
C ASP A 15 -5.43 -1.71 4.49
N LYS A 16 -6.13 -0.59 4.70
CA LYS A 16 -6.29 0.48 3.71
C LYS A 16 -6.12 1.84 4.38
N VAL A 17 -5.22 2.65 3.83
CA VAL A 17 -4.92 3.99 4.36
C VAL A 17 -5.10 5.02 3.24
N ILE A 18 -5.82 6.10 3.53
CA ILE A 18 -6.11 7.16 2.55
C ILE A 18 -5.16 8.34 2.80
N PHE A 19 -4.65 8.92 1.71
CA PHE A 19 -3.72 10.03 1.70
C PHE A 19 -4.17 11.10 0.71
N ASP A 20 -3.85 12.36 1.01
CA ASP A 20 -4.18 13.50 0.15
C ASP A 20 -3.26 13.63 -1.08
N THR A 21 -2.09 12.99 -1.07
CA THR A 21 -1.11 13.10 -2.17
C THR A 21 -0.47 11.76 -2.54
N GLU A 22 -0.17 11.58 -3.82
CA GLU A 22 0.49 10.38 -4.35
C GLU A 22 1.87 10.17 -3.73
N LYS A 23 2.62 11.27 -3.57
CA LYS A 23 3.98 11.22 -3.03
C LYS A 23 3.99 10.69 -1.60
N VAL A 24 3.11 11.21 -0.74
CA VAL A 24 3.03 10.76 0.66
C VAL A 24 2.55 9.31 0.73
N ALA A 25 1.56 8.93 -0.09
CA ALA A 25 1.09 7.55 -0.15
C ALA A 25 2.21 6.57 -0.56
N LYS A 26 2.99 6.90 -1.59
CA LYS A 26 4.12 6.10 -2.07
C LYS A 26 5.24 6.02 -1.03
N ASP A 27 5.62 7.16 -0.46
CA ASP A 27 6.67 7.25 0.56
C ASP A 27 6.30 6.41 1.79
N HIS A 28 5.06 6.54 2.26
CA HIS A 28 4.53 5.73 3.35
C HIS A 28 4.49 4.24 3.01
N ALA A 29 4.03 3.87 1.80
CA ALA A 29 4.01 2.49 1.36
C ALA A 29 5.41 1.87 1.37
N ILE A 30 6.42 2.56 0.82
CA ILE A 30 7.81 2.07 0.78
C ILE A 30 8.41 1.97 2.19
N ALA A 31 8.24 3.03 3.00
CA ALA A 31 8.80 3.09 4.35
C ALA A 31 8.21 2.02 5.28
N MET A 32 6.91 1.75 5.17
CA MET A 32 6.21 0.80 6.04
C MET A 32 6.22 -0.63 5.52
N PHE A 33 6.57 -0.87 4.25
CA PHE A 33 6.51 -2.21 3.66
C PHE A 33 7.40 -3.21 4.38
N GLN A 34 8.65 -2.86 4.66
CA GLN A 34 9.57 -3.78 5.34
C GLN A 34 9.10 -4.11 6.76
N THR A 35 8.63 -3.12 7.51
CA THR A 35 8.12 -3.31 8.88
C THR A 35 6.87 -4.20 8.87
N ARG A 36 5.87 -3.88 8.03
CA ARG A 36 4.62 -4.66 7.96
C ARG A 36 4.80 -6.04 7.32
N ARG A 37 5.83 -6.25 6.51
CA ARG A 37 6.18 -7.58 6.02
C ARG A 37 6.60 -8.50 7.17
N GLY A 38 7.41 -8.00 8.10
CA GLY A 38 7.87 -8.76 9.26
C GLY A 38 6.79 -8.99 10.31
N ASP A 39 6.00 -7.95 10.61
CA ASP A 39 5.03 -7.97 11.71
C ASP A 39 3.66 -8.50 11.27
N ASP A 40 3.09 -7.94 10.20
CA ASP A 40 1.74 -8.26 9.71
C ASP A 40 1.72 -9.35 8.62
N GLY A 41 2.89 -9.75 8.10
CA GLY A 41 2.98 -10.69 6.97
C GLY A 41 2.49 -10.10 5.64
N VAL A 42 2.65 -8.78 5.45
CA VAL A 42 2.42 -8.11 4.17
C VAL A 42 3.33 -8.71 3.09
N ILE A 43 2.74 -9.05 1.95
CA ILE A 43 3.46 -9.54 0.75
C ILE A 43 3.39 -8.54 -0.41
N CYS A 44 2.38 -7.67 -0.40
CA CYS A 44 2.15 -6.70 -1.47
C CYS A 44 1.51 -5.43 -0.91
N VAL A 45 1.88 -4.29 -1.48
CA VAL A 45 1.25 -2.99 -1.23
C VAL A 45 0.97 -2.31 -2.56
N GLU A 46 -0.21 -1.72 -2.68
CA GLU A 46 -0.60 -0.93 -3.85
C GLU A 46 -1.01 0.47 -3.43
N VAL A 47 -0.73 1.47 -4.26
CA VAL A 47 -1.31 2.80 -4.13
C VAL A 47 -2.27 3.01 -5.29
N ARG A 48 -3.53 3.26 -4.97
CA ARG A 48 -4.61 3.49 -5.93
C ARG A 48 -5.15 4.91 -5.83
N LYS A 49 -5.53 5.49 -6.97
CA LYS A 49 -6.31 6.72 -7.04
C LYS A 49 -7.78 6.44 -6.68
N ASP A 50 -8.56 7.49 -6.40
CA ASP A 50 -10.00 7.38 -6.12
C ASP A 50 -10.77 6.69 -7.25
N ASN A 51 -10.34 6.90 -8.50
CA ASN A 51 -10.89 6.25 -9.69
C ASN A 51 -10.50 4.75 -9.84
N GLY A 52 -9.81 4.17 -8.85
CA GLY A 52 -9.37 2.77 -8.86
C GLY A 52 -8.06 2.50 -9.61
N THR A 53 -7.44 3.52 -10.24
CA THR A 53 -6.19 3.36 -10.99
C THR A 53 -5.02 3.08 -10.04
N VAL A 54 -4.29 1.99 -10.25
CA VAL A 54 -3.05 1.68 -9.52
C VAL A 54 -1.92 2.57 -10.06
N VAL A 55 -1.34 3.39 -9.19
CA VAL A 55 -0.21 4.30 -9.51
C VAL A 55 1.11 3.85 -8.91
N PHE A 56 1.06 2.87 -8.03
CA PHE A 56 2.20 2.21 -7.44
C PHE A 56 1.80 0.80 -7.03
N SER A 57 2.67 -0.17 -7.26
CA SER A 57 2.52 -1.53 -6.75
C SER A 57 3.90 -2.03 -6.38
N HIS A 58 4.02 -2.60 -5.20
CA HIS A 58 5.25 -3.19 -4.71
C HIS A 58 4.93 -4.51 -4.03
N ALA A 59 5.54 -5.58 -4.52
CA ALA A 59 5.38 -6.92 -3.98
C ALA A 59 6.75 -7.57 -3.88
N GLU A 60 6.99 -8.28 -2.78
CA GLU A 60 8.17 -9.11 -2.59
C GLU A 60 7.73 -10.53 -2.26
N ASN A 61 8.42 -11.51 -2.85
CA ASN A 61 8.17 -12.95 -2.70
C ASN A 61 9.22 -13.59 -1.78
#